data_AF-A0A5K3FWL1-F1
#
_entry.id   AF-A0A5K3FWL1-F1
#
_cell.length_a   1.000
_cell.length_b   1.000
_cell.length_c   1.000
_cell.angle_alpha   90.00
_cell.angle_beta   90.00
_cell.angle_gamma   90.00
#
_symmetry.space_group_name_H-M   'P 1'
#
loop_
_entity.id
_entity.type
_entity.pdbx_description
1 polymer ?
#
loop_
_entity_poly.entity_id
_entity_poly.type
_entity_poly.pdbx_seq_one_letter_code
_entity_poly.pdbx_strand_id
1 'polypeptide(L)' 'MDVTVIALSGSIYLIGGRDKKNVEANGVDRVGAFDGRVSSVAAMTQARADCACAAASDQQLFVLGGIERGSGALAA' A
#
# COMPACT_ATOMS: atom_id res chain seq x y z
N MET A 1 -8.07 9.85 5.17
CA MET A 1 -6.99 8.91 5.52
C MET A 1 -7.51 7.55 5.18
N ASP A 2 -7.34 7.15 3.93
CA ASP A 2 -7.60 5.77 3.51
C ASP A 2 -6.23 5.11 3.34
N VAL A 3 -6.14 3.81 3.60
CA VAL A 3 -4.93 3.01 3.41
C VAL A 3 -5.36 1.59 3.11
N THR A 4 -4.68 0.97 2.14
CA THR A 4 -4.94 -0.42 1.79
C THR A 4 -4.11 -1.32 2.70
N VAL A 5 -4.75 -2.35 3.28
CA VAL A 5 -4.13 -3.22 4.29
C VAL A 5 -4.21 -4.68 3.88
N ILE A 6 -3.10 -5.42 4.04
CA ILE A 6 -3.07 -6.86 3.80
C ILE A 6 -2.13 -7.59 4.77
N ALA A 7 -2.53 -8.80 5.18
CA ALA A 7 -1.67 -9.70 5.93
C ALA A 7 -0.86 -10.61 4.98
N LEU A 8 0.44 -10.74 5.24
CA LEU A 8 1.35 -11.60 4.48
C LEU A 8 2.50 -12.07 5.37
N SER A 9 2.75 -13.38 5.44
CA SER A 9 3.90 -13.99 6.14
C SER A 9 4.18 -13.40 7.54
N GLY A 10 3.17 -13.45 8.42
CA GLY A 10 3.32 -12.98 9.81
C GLY A 10 3.51 -11.45 9.95
N SER A 11 3.11 -10.70 8.93
CA SER A 11 3.20 -9.24 8.90
C SER A 11 1.92 -8.64 8.33
N ILE A 12 1.65 -7.38 8.67
CA ILE A 12 0.59 -6.56 8.08
C ILE A 12 1.26 -5.46 7.28
N TYR A 13 0.83 -5.26 6.04
CA TYR A 13 1.33 -4.21 5.15
C TYR A 13 0.29 -3.12 5.03
N LEU A 14 0.73 -1.87 5.21
CA LEU A 14 -0.04 -0.66 4.97
C LEU A 14 0.49 -0.03 3.69
N ILE A 15 -0.36 0.10 2.69
CA ILE A 15 0.03 0.41 1.31
C ILE A 15 -0.70 1.67 0.84
N GLY A 16 0.08 2.65 0.41
CA GLY A 16 -0.42 3.86 -0.23
C GLY A 16 -1.34 4.69 0.66
N GLY A 17 -2.43 5.17 0.08
CA GLY A 17 -3.41 6.01 0.76
C GLY A 17 -3.26 7.49 0.43
N ARG A 18 -3.80 8.34 1.31
CA ARG A 18 -3.66 9.81 1.21
C ARG A 18 -3.13 10.42 2.50
N ASP A 19 -2.26 11.41 2.36
CA ASP A 19 -1.70 12.15 3.49
C ASP A 19 -2.66 13.21 4.07
N LYS A 20 -2.18 14.03 5.02
CA LYS A 20 -2.98 15.10 5.65
C LYS A 20 -3.38 16.22 4.70
N LYS A 21 -2.71 16.32 3.56
CA LYS A 21 -2.98 17.29 2.49
C LYS A 21 -3.83 16.67 1.37
N ASN A 22 -4.32 15.44 1.58
CA ASN A 22 -5.10 14.67 0.61
C ASN A 22 -4.32 14.35 -0.68
N VAL A 23 -2.99 14.25 -0.58
CA VAL A 23 -2.09 13.83 -1.66
C VAL A 23 -1.90 12.32 -1.58
N GLU A 24 -2.00 11.64 -2.72
CA GLU A 24 -1.77 10.20 -2.80
C GLU A 24 -0.34 9.84 -2.40
N ALA A 25 -0.19 8.73 -1.66
CA ALA A 25 1.09 8.24 -1.17
C ALA A 25 1.51 6.97 -1.91
N ASN A 26 2.83 6.80 -2.06
CA ASN A 26 3.42 5.56 -2.57
C ASN A 26 4.12 4.74 -1.46
N GLY A 27 4.10 5.23 -0.23
CA GLY A 27 4.72 4.57 0.91
C GLY A 27 4.12 3.19 1.18
N VAL A 28 4.96 2.28 1.67
CA VAL A 28 4.54 0.99 2.18
C VAL A 28 5.22 0.76 3.53
N ASP A 29 4.40 0.56 4.56
CA ASP A 29 4.89 0.20 5.89
C ASP A 29 4.53 -1.25 6.20
N ARG A 30 5.44 -1.93 6.87
CA ARG A 30 5.27 -3.28 7.40
C ARG A 30 5.17 -3.23 8.90
N VAL A 31 4.18 -3.92 9.45
CA VAL A 31 3.96 -4.12 10.88
C VAL A 31 4.16 -5.60 11.19
N GLY A 32 5.05 -5.93 12.12
CA GLY A 32 5.18 -7.30 12.61
C GLY A 32 3.91 -7.75 13.33
N ALA A 33 3.32 -8.88 12.95
CA ALA A 33 2.04 -9.32 13.53
C ALA A 33 2.15 -9.74 15.01
N PHE A 34 3.36 -10.06 15.47
CA PHE A 34 3.61 -10.52 16.84
C PHE A 34 4.12 -9.42 17.78
N ASP A 35 4.91 -8.48 17.26
CA ASP A 35 5.56 -7.44 18.07
C ASP A 35 5.06 -6.02 17.79
N GLY A 36 4.20 -5.85 16.77
CA GLY A 36 3.64 -4.56 16.37
C GLY A 36 4.67 -3.56 15.85
N ARG A 37 5.92 -3.98 15.62
CA ARG A 37 6.98 -3.06 15.18
C ARG A 37 6.73 -2.62 13.75
N VAL A 38 6.82 -1.31 13.55
CA VAL A 38 6.64 -0.68 12.24
C VAL A 38 8.00 -0.45 11.58
N SER A 39 8.10 -0.76 10.29
CA SER A 39 9.25 -0.44 9.45
C SER A 39 8.77 -0.11 8.04
N SER A 40 9.29 0.95 7.44
CA SER A 40 9.04 1.22 6.02
C SER A 40 9.78 0.22 5.14
N VAL A 41 9.16 -0.18 4.04
CA VAL A 41 9.73 -1.06 3.02
C VAL A 41 9.84 -0.32 1.68
N ALA A 42 10.23 -1.02 0.62
CA ALA A 42 10.30 -0.42 -0.71
C ALA A 42 8.95 0.22 -1.09
N ALA A 43 9.00 1.50 -1.45
CA ALA A 43 7.83 2.24 -1.89
C ALA A 43 7.34 1.74 -3.26
N MET A 44 6.05 1.95 -3.54
CA MET A 44 5.50 1.75 -4.88
C MET A 44 6.13 2.73 -5.87
N THR A 45 6.24 2.32 -7.13
CA THR A 45 6.75 3.19 -8.21
C THR A 45 5.85 4.38 -8.51
N GLN A 46 4.56 4.28 -8.20
CA GLN A 46 3.55 5.32 -8.38
C GLN A 46 2.69 5.40 -7.12
N ALA A 47 2.23 6.61 -6.78
CA ALA A 47 1.37 6.80 -5.63
C ALA A 47 -0.02 6.24 -5.93
N ARG A 48 -0.67 5.64 -4.92
CA ARG A 48 -1.99 5.04 -5.08
C ARG A 48 -2.85 5.32 -3.87
N ALA A 49 -4.07 5.79 -4.12
CA ALA A 49 -5.18 5.76 -3.15
C ALA A 49 -6.36 4.99 -3.74
N ASP A 50 -7.28 4.54 -2.90
CA ASP A 50 -8.48 3.77 -3.29
C ASP A 50 -8.12 2.52 -4.13
N CYS A 51 -6.98 1.87 -3.81
CA CYS A 51 -6.49 0.69 -4.52
C CYS A 51 -6.87 -0.62 -3.82
N ALA A 52 -6.91 -1.71 -4.58
CA ALA A 52 -7.08 -3.06 -4.04
C ALA A 52 -5.72 -3.75 -3.89
N CYS A 53 -5.63 -4.74 -3.01
CA CYS A 53 -4.45 -5.58 -2.88
C CYS A 53 -4.82 -7.07 -2.77
N ALA A 54 -3.95 -7.94 -3.26
CA ALA A 54 -4.10 -9.39 -3.14
C ALA A 54 -2.74 -10.05 -2.89
N ALA A 55 -2.71 -11.06 -2.02
CA ALA A 55 -1.57 -11.94 -1.86
C ALA A 55 -1.66 -13.03 -2.94
N ALA A 56 -0.62 -13.15 -3.77
CA ALA A 56 -0.54 -14.20 -4.78
C ALA A 56 0.18 -15.46 -4.27
N SER A 57 0.97 -15.30 -3.21
CA SER A 57 1.66 -16.38 -2.49
C SER A 57 1.99 -15.88 -1.08
N ASP A 58 2.68 -16.70 -0.29
CA ASP A 58 3.18 -16.28 1.03
C ASP A 58 4.25 -15.18 0.95
N GLN A 59 4.79 -14.89 -0.25
CA GLN A 59 5.91 -13.95 -0.43
C GLN A 59 5.61 -12.79 -1.38
N GLN A 60 4.48 -12.82 -2.09
CA GLN A 60 4.15 -11.81 -3.09
C GLN A 60 2.77 -11.21 -2.85
N LEU A 61 2.72 -9.88 -2.89
CA LEU A 61 1.50 -9.10 -2.94
C LEU A 61 1.45 -8.27 -4.22
N PHE A 62 0.24 -8.11 -4.74
CA PHE A 62 -0.08 -7.23 -5.85
C PHE A 62 -0.96 -6.09 -5.38
N VAL A 63 -0.72 -4.90 -5.92
CA VAL A 63 -1.53 -3.71 -5.70
C VAL A 63 -2.15 -3.31 -7.04
N LEU A 64 -3.46 -3.21 -7.10
CA LEU A 64 -4.25 -3.12 -8.32
C LEU A 64 -5.11 -1.86 -8.31
N GLY A 65 -5.14 -1.17 -9.45
CA GLY A 65 -5.93 0.05 -9.65
C GLY A 65 -5.56 1.19 -8.69
N GLY A 66 -6.58 1.95 -8.30
CA GLY A 66 -6.43 3.17 -7.51
C GLY A 66 -6.20 4.41 -8.37
N ILE A 67 -6.08 5.55 -7.71
CA ILE A 67 -5.90 6.85 -8.33
C ILE A 67 -4.59 7.50 -7.91
N GLU A 68 -4.07 8.37 -8.78
CA GLU A 68 -2.99 9.32 -8.53
C GLU A 68 -3.42 10.67 -9.12
N ARG A 69 -3.41 11.77 -8.37
CA ARG A 69 -3.76 13.07 -8.93
C ARG A 69 -2.57 13.68 -9.68
N GLY A 70 -2.72 13.85 -10.99
CA GLY A 70 -1.73 14.52 -11.86
C GLY A 70 -1.25 13.65 -13.02
N SER A 71 -1.40 12.34 -12.89
CA SER A 71 -1.24 11.34 -13.95
C SER A 71 -2.64 10.77 -14.19
N GLY A 72 -3.17 10.79 -15.40
CA GLY A 72 -4.48 10.20 -15.68
C GLY A 72 -4.58 8.80 -15.06
N ALA A 73 -5.74 8.47 -14.47
CA ALA A 73 -6.01 7.25 -13.70
C ALA A 73 -5.12 6.08 -14.14
N LEU A 74 -4.40 5.47 -13.19
CA LEU A 74 -3.48 4.36 -13.43
C LEU A 74 -4.23 3.25 -14.17
N ALA A 75 -4.10 3.24 -15.51
CA ALA A 75 -4.77 2.28 -16.35
C ALA A 75 -4.28 0.88 -15.95
N ALA A 76 -5.25 0.01 -15.66
CA ALA A 76 -5.04 -1.38 -15.33
C ALA A 76 -4.34 -2.14 -16.47
#